data_AF-A0AA96EQM6-F1
#
_entry.id   AF-A0AA96EQM6-F1
#
_cell.length_a   1.000
_cell.length_b   1.000
_cell.length_c   1.000
_cell.angle_alpha   90.00
_cell.angle_beta   90.00
_cell.angle_gamma   90.00
#
_symmetry.space_group_name_H-M   'P 1'
#
loop_
_entity.id
_entity.type
_entity.pdbx_description
1 polymer ?
#
loop_
_entity_poly.entity_id
_entity_poly.type
_entity_poly.pdbx_seq_one_letter_code
_entity_poly.pdbx_strand_id
1 'polypeptide(L)' 'MSNPKIDNILADPGASNWLKDALRSALTRDPVDAANDASTLKNVLEDRCDEVVDAAWDEHCSRLAGVA' A
#
# COMPACT_ATOMS: atom_id res chain seq x y z
N MET A 1 -14.29 11.98 -8.27
CA MET A 1 -12.90 12.45 -8.43
C MET A 1 -12.22 11.52 -9.43
N SER A 2 -11.47 12.04 -10.40
CA SER A 2 -10.72 11.19 -11.34
C SER A 2 -9.42 10.74 -10.70
N ASN A 3 -9.00 9.50 -10.95
CA ASN A 3 -7.68 9.02 -10.54
C ASN A 3 -6.56 9.88 -11.18
N PRO A 4 -5.42 10.04 -10.48
CA PRO A 4 -4.24 10.67 -11.06
C PRO A 4 -3.80 9.93 -12.31
N LYS A 5 -3.29 10.69 -13.29
CA LYS A 5 -2.71 10.11 -14.50
C LYS A 5 -1.34 9.51 -14.19
N ILE A 6 -0.99 8.44 -14.92
CA ILE A 6 0.27 7.71 -14.78
C ILE A 6 1.47 8.67 -14.86
N ASP A 7 1.50 9.53 -15.88
CA ASP A 7 2.60 10.48 -16.08
C ASP A 7 2.75 11.47 -14.93
N ASN A 8 1.64 11.87 -14.29
CA ASN A 8 1.68 12.76 -13.12
C ASN A 8 2.36 12.06 -11.94
N ILE A 9 2.06 10.77 -11.69
CA ILE A 9 2.69 10.00 -10.62
C ILE A 9 4.20 9.82 -10.90
N LEU A 10 4.56 9.51 -12.14
CA LEU A 10 5.96 9.29 -12.52
C LEU A 10 6.80 10.59 -12.47
N ALA A 11 6.19 11.73 -12.77
CA ALA A 11 6.84 13.04 -12.76
C ALA A 11 6.87 13.70 -11.38
N ASP A 12 5.98 13.31 -10.45
CA ASP A 12 5.90 13.93 -9.12
C ASP A 12 7.13 13.56 -8.27
N PRO A 13 8.01 14.51 -7.89
CA PRO A 13 9.17 14.22 -7.05
C PRO A 13 8.78 13.76 -5.63
N GLY A 14 7.58 14.09 -5.15
CA GLY A 14 7.07 13.67 -3.84
C GLY A 14 6.46 12.27 -3.84
N ALA A 15 6.11 11.70 -4.99
CA ALA A 15 5.62 10.32 -5.08
C ALA A 15 6.74 9.33 -4.71
N SER A 16 6.38 8.29 -3.95
CA SER A 16 7.35 7.33 -3.44
C SER A 16 8.05 6.58 -4.58
N ASN A 17 9.34 6.30 -4.40
CA ASN A 17 10.11 5.56 -5.40
C ASN A 17 9.53 4.17 -5.63
N TRP A 18 9.07 3.49 -4.57
CA TRP A 18 8.43 2.18 -4.68
C TRP A 18 7.19 2.22 -5.59
N LEU A 19 6.33 3.24 -5.45
CA LEU A 19 5.14 3.38 -6.30
C LEU A 19 5.53 3.64 -7.76
N LYS A 20 6.53 4.50 -8.00
CA LYS A 20 7.03 4.77 -9.35
C LYS A 20 7.61 3.53 -10.00
N ASP A 21 8.38 2.74 -9.26
CA ASP A 21 9.00 1.51 -9.75
C ASP A 21 7.95 0.43 -10.05
N ALA A 22 6.97 0.26 -9.16
CA ALA A 22 5.82 -0.62 -9.39
C ALA A 22 5.05 -0.22 -10.65
N LEU A 23 4.80 1.08 -10.84
CA LEU A 23 4.10 1.61 -12.01
C LEU A 23 4.91 1.43 -13.30
N ARG A 24 6.23 1.67 -13.27
CA ARG A 24 7.12 1.42 -14.41
C ARG A 24 7.14 -0.06 -14.82
N SER A 25 7.17 -0.97 -13.84
CA SER A 25 7.10 -2.41 -14.07
C SER A 25 5.75 -2.81 -14.70
N ALA A 26 4.65 -2.32 -14.13
CA ALA A 26 3.29 -2.60 -14.62
C ALA A 26 3.05 -2.17 -16.07
N LEU A 27 3.62 -1.04 -16.49
CA LEU A 27 3.47 -0.49 -17.85
C LEU A 27 4.04 -1.38 -18.96
N THR A 28 4.86 -2.37 -18.61
CA THR A 28 5.47 -3.31 -19.57
C THR A 28 4.70 -4.64 -19.70
N ARG A 29 3.60 -4.80 -18.95
CA ARG A 29 2.81 -6.03 -18.84
C ARG A 29 1.46 -5.89 -19.54
N ASP A 30 0.75 -7.01 -19.65
CA ASP A 30 -0.67 -6.98 -19.97
C ASP A 30 -1.44 -6.12 -18.94
N PRO A 31 -2.26 -5.15 -19.37
CA PRO A 31 -2.90 -4.21 -18.46
C PRO A 31 -3.94 -4.85 -17.54
N VAL A 32 -4.57 -5.96 -17.94
CA VAL A 32 -5.56 -6.67 -17.11
C VAL A 32 -4.84 -7.40 -15.99
N ASP A 33 -3.77 -8.13 -16.30
CA ASP A 33 -2.96 -8.83 -15.31
C ASP A 33 -2.31 -7.85 -14.32
N ALA A 34 -1.74 -6.74 -14.83
CA ALA A 34 -1.10 -5.74 -13.98
C ALA A 34 -2.08 -5.08 -13.01
N ALA A 35 -3.32 -4.81 -13.44
CA ALA A 35 -4.35 -4.25 -12.58
C ALA A 35 -4.82 -5.25 -11.51
N ASN A 36 -5.00 -6.53 -11.88
CA ASN A 36 -5.39 -7.58 -10.94
C ASN A 36 -4.31 -7.82 -9.87
N ASP A 37 -3.03 -7.85 -10.26
CA ASP A 37 -1.92 -7.99 -9.33
C ASP A 37 -1.81 -6.78 -8.39
N ALA A 38 -2.00 -5.57 -8.90
CA ALA A 38 -2.01 -4.36 -8.08
C ALA A 38 -3.15 -4.38 -7.05
N SER A 39 -4.34 -4.88 -7.43
CA SER A 39 -5.45 -5.05 -6.49
C SER A 39 -5.14 -6.09 -5.41
N THR A 40 -4.52 -7.20 -5.81
CA THR A 40 -4.10 -8.26 -4.86
C THR A 40 -3.06 -7.72 -3.88
N LEU A 41 -2.07 -7.00 -4.38
CA LEU A 41 -1.02 -6.37 -3.57
C LEU A 41 -1.60 -5.36 -2.59
N LYS A 42 -2.56 -4.54 -3.01
CA LYS A 42 -3.27 -3.61 -2.11
C LYS A 42 -3.89 -4.36 -0.94
N ASN A 43 -4.68 -5.41 -1.21
CA ASN A 43 -5.38 -6.17 -0.17
C ASN A 43 -4.39 -6.78 0.83
N VAL A 44 -3.31 -7.41 0.34
CA VAL A 44 -2.27 -8.01 1.21
C VAL A 44 -1.57 -6.96 2.09
N LEU A 45 -1.33 -5.76 1.56
CA LEU A 45 -0.72 -4.67 2.32
C LEU A 45 -1.69 -4.06 3.34
N GLU A 46 -2.99 -4.03 3.04
CA GLU A 46 -4.05 -3.62 3.98
C GLU A 46 -4.17 -4.62 5.13
N ASP A 47 -4.30 -5.92 4.84
CA ASP A 47 -4.35 -6.98 5.85
C ASP A 47 -3.14 -6.91 6.80
N ARG A 48 -1.94 -6.73 6.23
CA ARG A 48 -0.71 -6.56 7.02
C ARG A 48 -0.74 -5.28 7.86
N CYS A 49 -1.30 -4.19 7.35
CA CYS A 49 -1.40 -2.94 8.08
C CYS A 49 -2.32 -3.12 9.30
N ASP A 50 -3.47 -3.77 9.09
CA ASP A 50 -4.44 -4.06 10.14
C ASP A 50 -3.82 -4.96 11.22
N GLU A 51 -3.12 -6.03 10.83
CA GLU A 51 -2.38 -6.89 11.78
C GLU A 51 -1.39 -6.12 12.66
N VAL A 52 -0.64 -5.18 12.07
CA VAL A 52 0.35 -4.37 12.79
C VAL A 52 -0.32 -3.36 13.71
N VAL A 53 -1.43 -2.74 13.27
CA VAL A 53 -2.18 -1.77 14.06
C VAL A 53 -2.87 -2.45 15.24
N ASP A 54 -3.51 -3.59 15.01
CA ASP A 54 -4.19 -4.38 16.05
C ASP A 54 -3.19 -4.85 17.12
N ALA A 55 -2.04 -5.40 16.69
CA ALA A 55 -0.98 -5.79 17.62
C ALA A 55 -0.47 -4.62 18.48
N ALA A 56 -0.29 -3.44 17.87
CA ALA A 56 0.13 -2.23 18.58
C ALA A 56 -0.96 -1.72 19.55
N TRP A 57 -2.23 -1.85 19.17
CA TRP A 57 -3.36 -1.48 20.02
C TRP A 57 -3.48 -2.41 21.24
N ASP A 58 -3.36 -3.72 21.04
CA ASP A 58 -3.38 -4.71 22.11
C ASP A 58 -2.24 -4.48 23.12
N GLU A 59 -1.04 -4.16 22.64
CA GLU A 59 0.09 -3.79 23.50
C GLU A 59 -0.22 -2.51 24.32
N HIS A 60 -0.79 -1.50 23.66
CA HIS A 60 -1.16 -0.24 24.31
C HIS A 60 -2.23 -0.46 25.40
N CYS A 61 -3.29 -1.21 25.10
CA CYS A 61 -4.35 -1.55 26.06
C CYS A 61 -3.82 -2.36 27.25
N SER A 62 -2.96 -3.34 27.01
CA SER A 62 -2.33 -4.14 28.08
C SER A 62 -1.50 -3.27 29.03
N ARG A 63 -0.78 -2.30 28.48
CA ARG A 63 0.02 -1.33 29.24
C ARG A 63 -0.85 -0.38 30.07
N LEU A 64 -1.96 0.11 29.51
CA LEU A 64 -2.91 0.98 30.24
C LEU A 64 -3.64 0.23 31.35
N ALA A 65 -3.93 -1.07 31.15
CA ALA A 65 -4.59 -1.91 32.13
C ALA A 65 -3.65 -2.42 33.24
N GLY A 66 -2.34 -2.15 33.17
CA GLY A 66 -1.35 -2.56 34.19
C GLY A 66 -1.11 -4.08 34.25
N VAL A 67 -1.41 -4.80 33.17
CA VAL A 67 -1.24 -6.27 33.04
C VAL A 67 -0.04 -6.64 32.16
N ALA A 68 0.80 -5.67 31.81
CA ALA A 68 2.05 -5.85 31.09
C ALA A 68 3.24 -6.06 32.04
#